data_AF-A0A928JBC1-F1
#
_entry.id   AF-A0A928JBC1-F1
#
_cell.length_a   1.000
_cell.length_b   1.000
_cell.length_c   1.000
_cell.angle_alpha   90.00
_cell.angle_beta   90.00
_cell.angle_gamma   90.00
#
_symmetry.space_group_name_H-M   'P 1'
#
loop_
_entity.id
_entity.type
_entity.pdbx_description
1 polymer ?
#
loop_
_entity_poly.entity_id
_entity_poly.type
_entity_poly.pdbx_seq_one_letter_code
_entity_poly.pdbx_strand_id
1 'polypeptide(L)'
;MDKESILKMSREENEGRRDEREMAVSAEAAKVGMLVGGLVCIVLVFLGRLVLNAPEISFAGWMVYFSMYAGSDFFLFRRLGNRRYLIWGIITAVASAGFCAALVLKSVMR
;
A
#
# COMPACT_ATOMS: atom_id res chain seq x y z
N MET A 1 -9.33 22.66 -36.23
CA MET A 1 -9.26 21.37 -35.50
C MET A 1 -9.86 21.61 -34.14
N ASP A 2 -10.86 20.83 -33.75
CA ASP A 2 -11.66 21.15 -32.56
C ASP A 2 -11.07 20.47 -31.31
N LYS A 3 -11.22 21.11 -30.14
CA LYS A 3 -10.60 20.63 -28.90
C LYS A 3 -11.07 19.21 -28.55
N GLU A 4 -12.34 18.91 -28.80
CA GLU A 4 -12.90 17.58 -28.52
C GLU A 4 -12.36 16.49 -29.44
N SER A 5 -12.09 16.80 -30.72
CA SER A 5 -11.52 15.81 -31.65
C SER A 5 -10.08 15.46 -31.28
N ILE A 6 -9.31 16.44 -30.79
CA ILE A 6 -7.94 16.23 -30.30
C ILE A 6 -7.94 15.36 -29.03
N LEU A 7 -8.86 15.64 -28.09
CA LEU A 7 -8.98 14.86 -26.85
C LEU A 7 -9.46 13.43 -27.10
N LYS A 8 -10.33 13.21 -28.09
CA LYS A 8 -10.73 11.85 -28.51
C LYS A 8 -9.57 11.09 -29.14
N MET A 9 -8.88 11.67 -30.11
CA MET A 9 -7.69 11.05 -30.72
C MET A 9 -6.62 10.71 -29.67
N SER A 10 -6.36 11.62 -28.74
CA SER A 10 -5.40 11.38 -27.66
C SER A 10 -5.82 10.25 -26.70
N ARG A 11 -7.13 10.09 -26.46
CA ARG A 11 -7.67 8.99 -25.64
C ARG A 11 -7.59 7.65 -26.37
N GLU A 12 -7.85 7.63 -27.68
CA GLU A 12 -7.74 6.43 -28.52
C GLU A 12 -6.28 6.00 -28.73
N GLU A 13 -5.35 6.94 -28.94
CA GLU A 13 -3.91 6.64 -29.06
C GLU A 13 -3.27 6.17 -27.75
N ASN A 14 -3.78 6.64 -26.61
CA ASN A 14 -3.28 6.26 -25.28
C ASN A 14 -4.12 5.18 -24.62
N GLU A 15 -5.08 4.59 -25.33
CA GLU A 15 -5.91 3.52 -24.80
C GLU A 15 -5.03 2.28 -24.52
N GLY A 16 -4.96 1.86 -23.25
CA GLY A 16 -4.11 0.75 -22.80
C GLY A 16 -2.65 1.13 -22.47
N ARG A 17 -2.23 2.38 -22.68
CA ARG A 17 -0.96 2.91 -22.15
C ARG A 17 -1.22 3.65 -20.84
N ARG A 18 -0.34 3.47 -19.85
CA ARG A 18 -0.40 4.27 -18.62
C ARG A 18 -0.09 5.71 -18.97
N ASP A 19 -1.01 6.60 -18.63
CA ASP A 19 -0.83 8.04 -18.72
C ASP A 19 0.43 8.46 -17.94
N GLU A 20 1.18 9.44 -18.44
CA GLU A 20 2.32 10.03 -17.74
C GLU A 20 1.94 10.48 -16.33
N ARG A 21 0.72 11.00 -16.17
CA ARG A 21 0.17 11.35 -14.86
C ARG A 21 0.03 10.12 -13.94
N GLU A 22 -0.48 9.00 -14.45
CA GLU A 22 -0.61 7.77 -13.66
C GLU A 22 0.75 7.20 -13.26
N MET A 23 1.76 7.31 -14.13
CA MET A 23 3.13 6.90 -13.81
C MET A 23 3.74 7.77 -12.71
N ALA A 24 3.62 9.10 -12.81
CA ALA A 24 4.13 10.04 -11.81
C ALA A 24 3.48 9.80 -10.42
N VAL A 25 2.15 9.64 -10.39
CA VAL A 25 1.42 9.34 -9.16
C VAL A 25 1.80 7.97 -8.59
N SER A 26 2.04 6.96 -9.45
CA SER A 26 2.52 5.64 -9.00
C SER A 26 3.88 5.70 -8.33
N ALA A 27 4.80 6.55 -8.83
CA ALA A 27 6.10 6.76 -8.21
C ALA A 27 5.99 7.45 -6.84
N GLU A 28 5.10 8.43 -6.69
CA GLU A 28 4.81 9.04 -5.38
C GLU A 28 4.18 8.03 -4.42
N ALA A 29 3.24 7.22 -4.91
CA ALA A 29 2.59 6.17 -4.11
C ALA A 29 3.60 5.17 -3.57
N ALA A 30 4.57 4.75 -4.39
CA ALA A 30 5.64 3.86 -3.95
C ALA A 30 6.49 4.48 -2.82
N LYS A 31 6.78 5.79 -2.88
CA LYS A 31 7.48 6.50 -1.79
C LYS A 31 6.66 6.51 -0.51
N VAL A 32 5.36 6.76 -0.62
CA VAL A 32 4.43 6.71 0.54
C VAL A 32 4.38 5.31 1.12
N GLY A 33 4.26 4.27 0.28
CA GLY A 33 4.32 2.88 0.71
C GLY A 33 5.60 2.55 1.48
N MET A 34 6.76 2.97 0.96
CA MET A 34 8.05 2.82 1.66
C MET A 34 8.08 3.52 3.01
N LEU A 35 7.56 4.75 3.11
CA LEU A 35 7.48 5.46 4.39
C LEU A 35 6.59 4.71 5.40
N VAL A 36 5.43 4.21 4.96
CA VAL A 36 4.53 3.41 5.82
C VAL A 36 5.24 2.15 6.31
N GLY A 37 5.88 1.39 5.42
CA GLY A 37 6.64 0.20 5.80
C GLY A 37 7.77 0.51 6.79
N GLY A 38 8.51 1.60 6.54
CA GLY A 38 9.56 2.08 7.45
C GLY A 38 9.03 2.38 8.85
N LEU A 39 7.90 3.09 8.95
CA LEU A 39 7.26 3.39 10.23
C LEU A 39 6.80 2.11 10.95
N VAL A 40 6.22 1.15 10.23
CA VAL A 40 5.79 -0.13 10.81
C VAL A 40 7.00 -0.93 11.32
N CYS A 41 8.12 -0.94 10.58
CA CYS A 41 9.37 -1.56 11.03
C CYS A 41 9.91 -0.91 12.31
N ILE A 42 9.90 0.42 12.40
CA ILE A 42 10.33 1.14 13.61
C ILE A 42 9.46 0.71 14.79
N VAL A 43 8.14 0.73 14.62
CA VAL A 43 7.18 0.31 15.65
C VAL A 43 7.41 -1.15 16.08
N LEU A 44 7.64 -2.05 15.13
CA LEU A 44 7.97 -3.45 15.39
C LEU A 44 9.27 -3.65 16.17
N VAL A 45 10.30 -2.85 15.91
CA VAL A 45 11.58 -2.95 16.66
C VAL A 45 11.37 -2.55 18.12
N PHE A 46 10.62 -1.48 18.37
CA PHE A 46 10.31 -1.04 19.74
C PHE A 46 9.40 -2.04 20.47
N LEU A 47 8.33 -2.52 19.82
CA LEU A 47 7.44 -3.55 20.37
C LEU A 47 8.15 -4.90 20.55
N GLY A 48 9.04 -5.24 19.64
CA GLY A 48 9.88 -6.45 19.66
C GLY A 48 10.75 -6.51 20.91
N ARG A 49 11.36 -5.38 21.29
CA ARG A 49 12.18 -5.27 22.49
C ARG A 49 11.38 -5.24 23.79
N LEU A 50 10.20 -4.63 23.80
CA LEU A 50 9.45 -4.35 25.03
C LEU A 50 8.40 -5.41 25.35
N VAL A 51 7.82 -6.07 24.35
CA VAL A 51 6.60 -6.89 24.52
C VAL A 51 6.66 -8.25 23.82
N LEU A 52 7.27 -8.35 22.63
CA LEU A 52 7.07 -9.51 21.74
C LEU A 52 8.14 -10.62 21.79
N ASN A 53 9.17 -10.55 22.67
CA ASN A 53 10.23 -11.56 22.85
C ASN A 53 10.52 -12.39 21.57
N ALA A 54 11.20 -11.74 20.61
CA ALA A 54 11.48 -12.24 19.26
C ALA A 54 10.23 -12.48 18.38
N PRO A 55 9.72 -11.45 17.67
CA PRO A 55 8.66 -11.64 16.69
C PRO A 55 9.14 -12.60 15.58
N GLU A 56 8.28 -13.53 15.16
CA GLU A 56 8.57 -14.37 14.00
C GLU A 56 8.72 -13.48 12.77
N ILE A 57 9.94 -13.51 12.20
CA ILE A 57 10.32 -12.70 11.04
C ILE A 57 9.35 -12.91 9.87
N SER A 58 8.77 -14.11 9.75
CA SER A 58 7.77 -14.44 8.72
C SER A 58 6.50 -13.58 8.83
N PHE A 59 5.81 -13.58 9.98
CA PHE A 59 4.57 -12.80 10.14
C PHE A 59 4.81 -11.30 10.18
N ALA A 60 5.92 -10.86 10.79
CA ALA A 60 6.32 -9.46 10.78
C ALA A 60 6.58 -8.95 9.36
N GLY A 61 7.28 -9.74 8.53
CA GLY A 61 7.56 -9.42 7.13
C GLY A 61 6.27 -9.27 6.31
N TRP A 62 5.34 -10.21 6.43
CA TRP A 62 4.04 -10.12 5.76
C TRP A 62 3.22 -8.92 6.22
N MET A 63 3.17 -8.65 7.53
CA MET A 63 2.48 -7.48 8.06
C MET A 63 3.04 -6.18 7.48
N VAL A 64 4.37 -6.02 7.44
CA VAL A 64 5.04 -4.86 6.84
C VAL A 64 4.71 -4.75 5.36
N TYR A 65 4.84 -5.84 4.62
CA TYR A 65 4.57 -5.85 3.18
C TYR A 65 3.13 -5.41 2.86
N PHE A 66 2.14 -5.98 3.55
CA PHE A 66 0.74 -5.59 3.36
C PHE A 66 0.45 -4.16 3.80
N SER A 67 1.12 -3.65 4.83
CA SER A 67 0.98 -2.24 5.24
C SER A 67 1.53 -1.26 4.20
N MET A 68 2.64 -1.60 3.53
CA MET A 68 3.22 -0.79 2.45
C MET A 68 2.27 -0.72 1.25
N TYR A 69 1.67 -1.87 0.89
CA TYR A 69 0.68 -1.94 -0.18
C TYR A 69 -0.57 -1.13 0.15
N ALA A 70 -1.11 -1.28 1.37
CA ALA A 70 -2.27 -0.53 1.82
C ALA A 70 -2.02 0.98 1.75
N GLY A 71 -0.86 1.45 2.23
CA GLY A 71 -0.48 2.86 2.16
C GLY A 71 -0.38 3.40 0.73
N SER A 72 0.23 2.62 -0.17
CA SER A 72 0.37 2.98 -1.59
C SER A 72 -0.99 3.05 -2.28
N ASP A 73 -1.85 2.06 -2.06
CA ASP A 73 -3.16 1.95 -2.68
C ASP A 73 -4.14 3.02 -2.18
N PHE A 74 -4.12 3.36 -0.89
CA PHE A 74 -4.91 4.49 -0.38
C PHE A 74 -4.45 5.83 -0.96
N PHE A 75 -3.14 6.02 -1.15
CA PHE A 75 -2.62 7.21 -1.82
C PHE A 75 -3.03 7.27 -3.30
N LEU A 76 -2.91 6.16 -4.02
CA LEU A 76 -3.35 6.02 -5.41
C LEU A 76 -4.85 6.30 -5.55
N PHE A 77 -5.68 5.75 -4.66
CA PHE A 77 -7.11 6.03 -4.63
C PHE A 77 -7.39 7.53 -4.47
N ARG A 78 -6.68 8.20 -3.55
CA ARG A 78 -6.89 9.63 -3.28
C ARG A 78 -6.44 10.54 -4.44
N ARG A 79 -5.46 10.12 -5.24
CA ARG A 79 -4.93 10.90 -6.37
C ARG A 79 -5.60 10.60 -7.71
N LEU A 80 -5.96 9.35 -7.96
CA LEU A 80 -6.54 8.89 -9.23
C LEU A 80 -8.05 8.69 -9.16
N GLY A 81 -8.64 8.58 -7.97
CA GLY A 81 -10.08 8.39 -7.77
C GLY A 81 -10.62 7.01 -8.20
N ASN A 82 -9.74 6.09 -8.61
CA ASN A 82 -10.14 4.77 -9.09
C ASN A 82 -10.46 3.82 -7.93
N ARG A 83 -11.72 3.35 -7.86
CA ARG A 83 -12.23 2.46 -6.80
C ARG A 83 -11.45 1.16 -6.66
N ARG A 84 -10.77 0.68 -7.71
CA ARG A 84 -9.93 -0.52 -7.64
C ARG A 84 -8.84 -0.40 -6.58
N TYR A 85 -8.18 0.76 -6.50
CA TYR A 85 -7.16 1.00 -5.48
C TYR A 85 -7.75 1.05 -4.06
N LEU A 86 -8.97 1.56 -3.89
CA LEU A 86 -9.64 1.51 -2.59
C LEU A 86 -9.91 0.08 -2.14
N ILE A 87 -10.41 -0.77 -3.04
CA ILE A 87 -10.71 -2.18 -2.74
C ILE A 87 -9.42 -2.92 -2.34
N TRP A 88 -8.35 -2.78 -3.13
CA TRP A 88 -7.06 -3.40 -2.83
C TRP A 88 -6.42 -2.85 -1.56
N GLY A 89 -6.53 -1.53 -1.32
CA GLY A 89 -6.07 -0.89 -0.10
C GLY A 89 -6.76 -1.44 1.15
N ILE A 90 -8.08 -1.66 1.09
CA ILE A 90 -8.83 -2.27 2.20
C ILE A 90 -8.42 -3.74 2.40
N ILE A 91 -8.34 -4.53 1.32
CA ILE A 91 -7.95 -5.96 1.40
C ILE A 91 -6.57 -6.10 2.06
N THR A 92 -5.60 -5.31 1.60
CA THR A 92 -4.22 -5.35 2.12
C THR A 92 -4.14 -4.79 3.54
N ALA A 93 -4.93 -3.78 3.89
CA ALA A 93 -5.02 -3.28 5.27
C ALA A 93 -5.58 -4.33 6.23
N VAL A 94 -6.65 -5.03 5.84
CA VAL A 94 -7.24 -6.13 6.63
C VAL A 94 -6.25 -7.29 6.78
N ALA A 95 -5.54 -7.66 5.71
CA ALA A 95 -4.49 -8.67 5.79
C ALA A 95 -3.38 -8.26 6.78
N SER A 96 -2.90 -7.02 6.71
CA SER A 96 -1.90 -6.49 7.64
C SER A 96 -2.40 -6.56 9.10
N ALA A 97 -3.65 -6.14 9.35
CA ALA A 97 -4.26 -6.24 10.67
C ALA A 97 -4.39 -7.71 11.16
N GLY A 98 -4.71 -8.64 10.27
CA GLY A 98 -4.73 -10.08 10.57
C GLY A 98 -3.37 -10.63 11.00
N PHE A 99 -2.30 -10.27 10.28
CA PHE A 99 -0.94 -10.65 10.69
C PHE A 99 -0.50 -9.98 11.99
N CYS A 100 -0.91 -8.73 12.23
CA CYS A 100 -0.69 -8.05 13.50
C CYS A 100 -1.38 -8.79 14.66
N ALA A 101 -2.65 -9.16 14.50
CA ALA A 101 -3.39 -9.93 15.50
C ALA A 101 -2.75 -11.30 15.75
N ALA A 102 -2.30 -12.00 14.70
CA ALA A 102 -1.59 -13.27 14.83
C ALA A 102 -0.28 -13.13 15.63
N LEU A 103 0.48 -12.05 15.40
CA LEU A 103 1.70 -11.74 16.16
C LEU A 103 1.41 -11.52 17.64
N VAL A 104 0.35 -10.77 17.96
CA VAL A 104 -0.05 -10.46 19.34
C VAL A 104 -0.62 -11.68 20.06
N LEU A 105 -1.53 -12.43 19.42
CA LEU A 105 -2.09 -13.64 20.02
C LEU A 105 -0.99 -14.64 20.34
N LYS A 106 -0.03 -14.82 19.43
CA LYS A 106 1.09 -15.73 19.63
C LYS A 106 2.07 -15.25 20.70
N SER A 107 2.25 -13.95 20.89
CA SER A 107 3.10 -13.44 21.97
C SER A 107 2.45 -13.54 23.35
N VAL A 108 1.12 -13.45 23.45
CA VAL A 108 0.38 -13.57 24.70
C VAL A 108 0.14 -15.02 25.12
N MET A 109 -0.06 -15.94 24.16
CA MET A 109 -0.29 -17.37 24.42
C MET A 109 0.99 -18.16 24.72
N ARG A 110 2.15 -17.51 24.76
CA ARG A 110 3.46 -18.12 25.00
C ARG A 110 3.96 -17.79 26.39
#